data_AF-A0A8C4NGR3-F1
#
_entry.id   AF-A0A8C4NGR3-F1
#
_cell.length_a   1.000
_cell.length_b   1.000
_cell.length_c   1.000
_cell.angle_alpha   90.00
_cell.angle_beta   90.00
_cell.angle_gamma   90.00
#
_symmetry.space_group_name_H-M   'P 1'
#
loop_
_entity.id
_entity.type
_entity.pdbx_description
1 polymer ?
#
loop_
_entity_poly.entity_id
_entity_poly.type
_entity_poly.pdbx_seq_one_letter_code
_entity_poly.pdbx_strand_id
1 'polypeptide(L)'
;MWKKGSDEVFYPPGARPITSDISSEELIKNLKILICALMDIEQSEANADLPVTPLTYLLTSSFLLHHRSKDVCLLVACCLSDILRILAPKSPCTSPAQLQKIFKFMTKQLSCLASTNKRRYKRSLYLMENLAMVQSYSICFDMEEGDIIIIDLFKTLFSVIRVCQSSSLQEKVISLLGFIISNSPVISCKLLDTLLTPLLKTRKDEDNVVKDLVKCLFKQTACFLEPHLTNTSI
;
A
#
# COMPACT_ATOMS: atom_id res chain seq x y z
N MET A 1 26.00 4.96 -11.91
CA MET A 1 26.54 4.88 -10.53
C MET A 1 25.72 5.76 -9.61
N TRP A 2 25.29 5.23 -8.46
CA TRP A 2 24.55 5.98 -7.42
C TRP A 2 25.45 7.08 -6.84
N LYS A 3 24.88 8.26 -6.55
CA LYS A 3 25.65 9.41 -6.04
C LYS A 3 25.38 9.62 -4.54
N LYS A 4 26.44 9.85 -3.76
CA LYS A 4 26.35 10.22 -2.33
C LYS A 4 25.73 11.61 -2.20
N GLY A 5 24.63 11.72 -1.47
CA GLY A 5 23.97 12.97 -1.11
C GLY A 5 24.48 13.55 0.22
N SER A 6 23.79 14.58 0.72
CA SER A 6 24.22 15.41 1.86
C SER A 6 24.32 14.70 3.22
N ASP A 7 23.80 13.47 3.36
CA ASP A 7 23.73 12.76 4.66
C ASP A 7 24.06 11.26 4.54
N GLU A 8 25.01 10.89 3.68
CA GLU A 8 25.33 9.48 3.36
C GLU A 8 24.18 8.68 2.71
N VAL A 9 23.09 9.37 2.34
CA VAL A 9 22.03 8.80 1.52
C VAL A 9 22.50 8.73 0.08
N PHE A 10 22.35 7.57 -0.54
CA PHE A 10 22.68 7.37 -1.94
C PHE A 10 21.41 7.52 -2.79
N TYR A 11 21.57 8.21 -3.92
CA TYR A 11 20.49 8.45 -4.87
C TYR A 11 20.77 7.74 -6.19
N PRO A 12 19.72 7.18 -6.84
CA PRO A 12 19.88 6.59 -8.16
C PRO A 12 20.27 7.68 -9.19
N PRO A 13 20.85 7.30 -10.33
CA PRO A 13 21.28 8.25 -11.35
C PRO A 13 20.17 9.23 -11.74
N GLY A 14 20.48 10.53 -11.72
CA GLY A 14 19.53 11.59 -12.08
C GLY A 14 18.63 12.08 -10.94
N ALA A 15 18.49 11.32 -9.85
CA ALA A 15 17.75 11.78 -8.67
C ALA A 15 18.48 12.90 -7.93
N ARG A 16 17.69 13.80 -7.34
CA ARG A 16 18.15 14.97 -6.59
C ARG A 16 18.00 14.73 -5.08
N PRO A 17 18.82 15.37 -4.24
CA PRO A 17 18.70 15.26 -2.79
C PRO A 17 17.30 15.65 -2.29
N ILE A 18 16.82 14.92 -1.29
CA ILE A 18 15.59 15.22 -0.55
C ILE A 18 16.01 15.66 0.85
N THR A 19 15.70 16.90 1.19
CA THR A 19 16.02 17.50 2.49
C THR A 19 14.81 18.26 3.04
N SER A 20 14.85 18.68 4.31
CA SER A 20 13.73 19.36 4.97
C SER A 20 13.68 20.87 4.71
N ASP A 21 14.77 21.46 4.20
CA ASP A 21 14.94 22.89 3.92
C ASP A 21 14.40 23.33 2.55
N ILE A 22 14.13 22.38 1.64
CA ILE A 22 13.61 22.70 0.31
C ILE A 22 12.08 22.94 0.32
N SER A 23 11.61 23.76 -0.62
CA SER A 23 10.18 24.05 -0.76
C SER A 23 9.37 22.80 -1.13
N SER A 24 8.06 22.80 -0.83
CA SER A 24 7.18 21.69 -1.22
C SER A 24 7.14 21.45 -2.73
N GLU A 25 7.32 22.49 -3.55
CA GLU A 25 7.33 22.38 -5.00
C GLU A 25 8.59 21.69 -5.51
N GLU A 26 9.76 22.06 -4.99
CA GLU A 26 11.02 21.40 -5.34
C GLU A 26 11.04 19.97 -4.79
N LEU A 27 10.51 19.74 -3.59
CA LEU A 27 10.37 18.40 -3.03
C LEU A 27 9.51 17.48 -3.93
N ILE A 28 8.38 17.99 -4.44
CA ILE A 28 7.54 17.27 -5.41
C ILE A 28 8.32 16.95 -6.69
N LYS A 29 9.14 17.88 -7.18
CA LYS A 29 9.96 17.67 -8.38
C LYS A 29 11.02 16.59 -8.13
N ASN A 30 11.74 16.66 -7.02
CA ASN A 30 12.78 15.70 -6.65
C ASN A 30 12.19 14.31 -6.44
N LEU A 31 11.05 14.20 -5.77
CA LEU A 31 10.35 12.92 -5.58
C LEU A 31 9.87 12.31 -6.90
N LYS A 32 9.36 13.12 -7.85
CA LYS A 32 8.98 12.59 -9.18
C LYS A 32 10.18 12.02 -9.94
N ILE A 33 11.31 12.72 -9.91
CA ILE A 33 12.54 12.25 -10.55
C ILE A 33 13.01 10.96 -9.87
N LEU A 34 12.91 10.89 -8.54
CA LEU A 34 13.24 9.69 -7.79
C LEU A 34 12.34 8.50 -8.17
N ILE A 35 11.02 8.70 -8.29
CA ILE A 35 10.10 7.64 -8.75
C ILE A 35 10.52 7.13 -10.12
N CYS A 36 10.73 8.01 -11.10
CA CYS A 36 11.18 7.60 -12.44
C CYS A 36 12.47 6.78 -12.37
N ALA A 37 13.45 7.24 -11.59
CA ALA A 37 14.71 6.54 -11.44
C ALA A 37 14.59 5.19 -10.71
N LEU A 38 13.64 5.04 -9.77
CA LEU A 38 13.39 3.78 -9.07
C LEU A 38 12.56 2.79 -9.93
N MET A 39 11.66 3.30 -10.77
CA MET A 39 10.86 2.48 -11.69
C MET A 39 11.74 1.70 -12.68
N ASP A 40 12.82 2.31 -13.14
CA ASP A 40 13.73 1.73 -14.13
C ASP A 40 14.66 0.64 -13.53
N ILE A 41 14.72 0.51 -12.20
CA ILE A 41 15.58 -0.47 -11.54
C ILE A 41 14.87 -1.82 -11.48
N GLU A 42 15.48 -2.84 -12.06
CA GLU A 42 15.00 -4.21 -12.00
C GLU A 42 15.44 -4.91 -10.70
N GLN A 43 14.68 -5.92 -10.27
CA GLN A 43 15.05 -6.77 -9.13
C GLN A 43 16.37 -7.53 -9.39
N SER A 44 16.67 -7.87 -10.65
CA SER A 44 17.92 -8.53 -11.06
C SER A 44 19.16 -7.67 -10.80
N GLU A 45 18.99 -6.35 -10.85
CA GLU A 45 20.04 -5.37 -10.56
C GLU A 45 20.17 -5.10 -9.05
N ALA A 46 19.22 -5.62 -8.26
CA ALA A 46 19.16 -5.49 -6.81
C ALA A 46 20.20 -6.35 -6.08
N ASN A 47 21.48 -6.06 -6.27
CA ASN A 47 22.56 -6.72 -5.53
C ASN A 47 22.54 -6.34 -4.03
N ALA A 48 23.09 -7.21 -3.18
CA ALA A 48 23.10 -7.05 -1.72
C ALA A 48 23.73 -5.73 -1.19
N ASP A 49 24.50 -5.03 -2.03
CA ASP A 49 25.20 -3.79 -1.71
C ASP A 49 24.44 -2.52 -2.15
N LEU A 50 23.20 -2.65 -2.64
CA LEU A 50 22.44 -1.49 -3.06
C LEU A 50 22.12 -0.59 -1.85
N PRO A 51 22.56 0.69 -1.86
CA PRO A 51 22.40 1.59 -0.73
C PRO A 51 20.99 2.19 -0.68
N VAL A 52 19.98 1.32 -0.75
CA VAL A 52 18.55 1.67 -0.69
C VAL A 52 18.10 1.82 0.77
N THR A 53 18.80 1.20 1.72
CA THR A 53 18.48 1.30 3.15
C THR A 53 18.55 2.74 3.69
N PRO A 54 19.61 3.54 3.44
CA PRO A 54 19.63 4.95 3.86
C PRO A 54 18.51 5.78 3.23
N LEU A 55 18.21 5.54 1.95
CA LEU A 55 17.10 6.21 1.25
C LEU A 55 15.75 5.83 1.85
N THR A 56 15.56 4.56 2.20
CA THR A 56 14.35 4.07 2.86
C THR A 56 14.18 4.74 4.22
N TYR A 57 15.26 4.83 5.01
CA TYR A 57 15.23 5.51 6.30
C TYR A 57 14.81 6.98 6.15
N LEU A 58 15.41 7.70 5.20
CA LEU A 58 15.03 9.07 4.86
C LEU A 58 13.54 9.18 4.47
N LEU A 59 13.05 8.34 3.56
CA LEU A 59 11.66 8.34 3.11
C LEU A 59 10.67 8.01 4.23
N THR A 60 11.11 7.26 5.25
CA THR A 60 10.31 6.96 6.45
C THR A 60 10.41 7.99 7.57
N SER A 61 11.15 9.08 7.37
CA SER A 61 11.23 10.17 8.34
C SER A 61 9.88 10.85 8.57
N SER A 62 9.70 11.40 9.78
CA SER A 62 8.45 12.07 10.16
C SER A 62 8.12 13.27 9.26
N PHE A 63 9.13 14.00 8.78
CA PHE A 63 8.93 15.19 7.93
C PHE A 63 8.34 14.84 6.56
N LEU A 64 8.60 13.62 6.03
CA LEU A 64 8.01 13.13 4.78
C LEU A 64 6.67 12.41 5.00
N LEU A 65 6.61 11.51 5.98
CA LEU A 65 5.40 10.72 6.25
C LEU A 65 4.23 11.58 6.75
N HIS A 66 4.52 12.67 7.47
CA HIS A 66 3.52 13.61 8.00
C HIS A 66 3.59 14.98 7.31
N HIS A 67 4.11 15.03 6.09
CA HIS A 67 4.23 16.27 5.35
C HIS A 67 2.84 16.92 5.10
N ARG A 68 2.77 18.26 5.18
CA ARG A 68 1.51 19.01 5.04
C ARG A 68 0.86 18.83 3.65
N SER A 69 1.68 18.71 2.61
CA SER A 69 1.23 18.47 1.24
C SER A 69 0.87 17.00 1.01
N LYS A 70 -0.40 16.73 0.72
CA LYS A 70 -0.89 15.39 0.34
C LYS A 70 -0.19 14.84 -0.91
N ASP A 71 0.22 15.71 -1.83
CA ASP A 71 0.93 15.29 -3.04
C ASP A 71 2.33 14.77 -2.72
N VAL A 72 3.01 15.36 -1.72
CA VAL A 72 4.30 14.86 -1.22
C VAL A 72 4.10 13.49 -0.57
N CYS A 73 3.15 13.33 0.35
CA CYS A 73 2.87 12.04 0.98
C CYS A 73 2.60 10.93 -0.05
N LEU A 74 1.77 11.22 -1.06
CA LEU A 74 1.45 10.23 -2.08
C LEU A 74 2.66 9.85 -2.94
N LEU A 75 3.53 10.82 -3.28
CA LEU A 75 4.77 10.54 -4.02
C LEU A 75 5.75 9.72 -3.16
N VAL A 76 5.88 10.02 -1.87
CA VAL A 76 6.69 9.23 -0.94
C VAL A 76 6.20 7.78 -0.88
N ALA A 77 4.88 7.56 -0.84
CA ALA A 77 4.33 6.20 -0.88
C ALA A 77 4.66 5.46 -2.18
N CYS A 78 4.65 6.16 -3.33
CA CYS A 78 5.08 5.57 -4.60
C CYS A 78 6.56 5.15 -4.54
N CYS A 79 7.46 6.02 -4.06
CA CYS A 79 8.88 5.67 -3.88
C CYS A 79 9.07 4.44 -2.97
N LEU A 80 8.35 4.39 -1.84
CA LEU A 80 8.42 3.26 -0.92
C LEU A 80 7.91 1.96 -1.56
N SER A 81 6.87 2.03 -2.39
CA SER A 81 6.36 0.87 -3.14
C SER A 81 7.38 0.35 -4.15
N ASP A 82 8.10 1.24 -4.84
CA ASP A 82 9.16 0.84 -5.77
C ASP A 82 10.34 0.22 -5.04
N ILE A 83 10.71 0.75 -3.87
CA ILE A 83 11.74 0.15 -3.02
C ILE A 83 11.35 -1.26 -2.58
N LEU A 84 10.09 -1.46 -2.16
CA LEU A 84 9.57 -2.79 -1.85
C LEU A 84 9.63 -3.73 -3.06
N ARG A 85 9.29 -3.22 -4.26
CA ARG A 85 9.40 -3.97 -5.51
C ARG A 85 10.84 -4.37 -5.80
N ILE A 86 11.80 -3.45 -5.72
CA ILE A 86 13.22 -3.70 -6.04
C ILE A 86 13.81 -4.74 -5.11
N LEU A 87 13.45 -4.73 -3.82
CA LEU A 87 14.09 -5.57 -2.81
C LEU A 87 13.41 -6.93 -2.62
N ALA A 88 12.18 -7.08 -3.10
CA ALA A 88 11.49 -8.36 -3.10
C ALA A 88 12.36 -9.47 -3.76
N PRO A 89 12.44 -10.67 -3.16
CA PRO A 89 11.58 -11.18 -2.08
C PRO A 89 12.03 -10.76 -0.66
N LYS A 90 13.15 -10.05 -0.52
CA LYS A 90 13.67 -9.62 0.79
C LYS A 90 13.05 -8.29 1.20
N SER A 91 12.72 -8.13 2.48
CA SER A 91 12.22 -6.85 2.97
C SER A 91 13.33 -5.79 2.99
N PRO A 92 13.06 -4.54 2.55
CA PRO A 92 14.01 -3.42 2.63
C PRO A 92 14.40 -3.04 4.05
N CYS A 93 13.50 -3.29 4.99
CA CYS A 93 13.49 -2.64 6.27
C CYS A 93 14.05 -3.59 7.33
N THR A 94 15.05 -3.09 8.05
CA THR A 94 15.73 -3.84 9.11
C THR A 94 14.88 -3.96 10.38
N SER A 95 13.80 -3.17 10.54
CA SER A 95 12.96 -3.22 11.74
C SER A 95 11.47 -3.46 11.46
N PRO A 96 10.81 -4.37 12.20
CA PRO A 96 9.36 -4.59 12.12
C PRO A 96 8.55 -3.31 12.36
N ALA A 97 8.97 -2.45 13.29
CA ALA A 97 8.31 -1.19 13.59
C ALA A 97 8.34 -0.19 12.40
N GLN A 98 9.40 -0.19 11.60
CA GLN A 98 9.49 0.63 10.40
C GLN A 98 8.56 0.11 9.29
N LEU A 99 8.51 -1.22 9.09
CA LEU A 99 7.56 -1.83 8.15
C LEU A 99 6.12 -1.49 8.50
N GLN A 100 5.78 -1.56 9.78
CA GLN A 100 4.46 -1.24 10.27
C GLN A 100 4.07 0.21 9.94
N LYS A 101 4.99 1.16 10.16
CA LYS A 101 4.79 2.57 9.80
C LYS A 101 4.59 2.76 8.29
N ILE A 102 5.40 2.06 7.48
CA ILE A 102 5.30 2.11 6.01
C ILE A 102 3.93 1.60 5.54
N PHE A 103 3.50 0.42 5.99
CA PHE A 103 2.23 -0.14 5.55
C PHE A 103 1.03 0.67 6.05
N LYS A 104 1.01 1.14 7.31
CA LYS A 104 -0.02 2.08 7.80
C LYS A 104 -0.07 3.34 6.93
N PHE A 105 1.09 3.88 6.55
CA PHE A 105 1.19 5.06 5.69
C PHE A 105 0.69 4.81 4.26
N MET A 106 1.11 3.72 3.62
CA MET A 106 0.71 3.36 2.25
C MET A 106 -0.79 3.07 2.19
N THR A 107 -1.34 2.31 3.15
CA THR A 107 -2.78 2.07 3.28
C THR A 107 -3.55 3.39 3.33
N LYS A 108 -3.09 4.37 4.12
CA LYS A 108 -3.71 5.70 4.16
C LYS A 108 -3.68 6.40 2.81
N GLN A 109 -2.61 6.28 2.03
CA GLN A 109 -2.51 6.90 0.70
C GLN A 109 -3.45 6.26 -0.34
N LEU A 110 -3.87 5.01 -0.17
CA LEU A 110 -4.86 4.35 -1.05
C LEU A 110 -6.24 5.01 -1.00
N SER A 111 -6.55 5.77 0.06
CA SER A 111 -7.77 6.59 0.09
C SER A 111 -7.84 7.64 -1.04
N CYS A 112 -6.70 8.00 -1.65
CA CYS A 112 -6.65 8.90 -2.79
C CYS A 112 -7.24 8.30 -4.08
N LEU A 113 -7.54 7.00 -4.12
CA LEU A 113 -8.34 6.36 -5.18
C LEU A 113 -9.77 6.91 -5.26
N ALA A 114 -10.29 7.48 -4.17
CA ALA A 114 -11.58 8.19 -4.16
C ALA A 114 -11.47 9.67 -4.58
N SER A 115 -10.28 10.15 -4.95
CA SER A 115 -10.07 11.57 -5.26
C SER A 115 -10.62 11.97 -6.62
N THR A 116 -11.35 13.08 -6.67
CA THR A 116 -11.75 13.74 -7.94
C THR A 116 -10.55 14.33 -8.70
N ASN A 117 -9.39 14.48 -8.06
CA ASN A 117 -8.17 14.94 -8.71
C ASN A 117 -7.52 13.77 -9.48
N LYS A 118 -7.62 13.82 -10.81
CA LYS A 118 -7.07 12.81 -11.74
C LYS A 118 -5.59 12.49 -11.49
N ARG A 119 -4.77 13.46 -11.08
CA ARG A 119 -3.33 13.21 -10.83
C ARG A 119 -3.12 12.37 -9.57
N ARG A 120 -3.87 12.65 -8.49
CA ARG A 120 -3.81 11.87 -7.25
C ARG A 120 -4.40 10.48 -7.43
N TYR A 121 -5.52 10.38 -8.13
CA TYR A 121 -6.09 9.09 -8.52
C TYR A 121 -5.07 8.20 -9.24
N LYS A 122 -4.45 8.71 -10.32
CA LYS A 122 -3.47 7.93 -11.11
C LYS A 122 -2.28 7.45 -10.29
N ARG A 123 -1.75 8.28 -9.38
CA ARG A 123 -0.63 7.89 -8.52
C ARG A 123 -1.04 6.87 -7.45
N SER A 124 -2.23 7.02 -6.89
CA SER A 124 -2.76 6.06 -5.90
C SER A 124 -3.09 4.71 -6.54
N LEU A 125 -3.55 4.72 -7.79
CA LEU A 125 -3.73 3.52 -8.61
C LEU A 125 -2.39 2.83 -8.87
N TYR A 126 -1.39 3.59 -9.32
CA TYR A 126 -0.02 3.08 -9.50
C TYR A 126 0.54 2.45 -8.21
N LEU A 127 0.38 3.13 -7.07
CA LEU A 127 0.76 2.59 -5.75
C LEU A 127 0.09 1.24 -5.47
N MET A 128 -1.23 1.14 -5.66
CA MET A 128 -1.98 -0.10 -5.44
C MET A 128 -1.50 -1.23 -6.35
N GLU A 129 -1.29 -0.93 -7.63
CA GLU A 129 -0.83 -1.90 -8.63
C GLU A 129 0.55 -2.44 -8.29
N ASN A 130 1.47 -1.57 -7.86
CA ASN A 130 2.82 -1.97 -7.46
C ASN A 130 2.79 -2.89 -6.23
N LEU A 131 2.01 -2.51 -5.21
CA LEU A 131 1.84 -3.32 -3.98
C LEU A 131 1.20 -4.68 -4.26
N ALA A 132 0.24 -4.74 -5.19
CA ALA A 132 -0.40 -5.98 -5.60
C ALA A 132 0.56 -6.87 -6.41
N MET A 133 1.33 -6.29 -7.34
CA MET A 133 2.26 -7.00 -8.21
C MET A 133 3.30 -7.79 -7.44
N VAL A 134 3.90 -7.19 -6.41
CA VAL A 134 4.88 -7.86 -5.54
C VAL A 134 4.27 -8.37 -4.23
N GLN A 135 2.94 -8.46 -4.17
CA GLN A 135 2.19 -9.04 -3.06
C GLN A 135 2.60 -8.47 -1.68
N SER A 136 2.96 -7.19 -1.61
CA SER A 136 3.69 -6.62 -0.46
C SER A 136 2.98 -6.81 0.88
N TYR A 137 1.64 -6.86 0.89
CA TYR A 137 0.86 -7.06 2.11
C TYR A 137 1.00 -8.46 2.71
N SER A 138 1.59 -9.45 2.02
CA SER A 138 1.93 -10.75 2.62
C SER A 138 2.92 -10.62 3.77
N ILE A 139 3.80 -9.61 3.73
CA ILE A 139 4.73 -9.28 4.81
C ILE A 139 3.98 -9.00 6.13
N CYS A 140 2.74 -8.50 6.06
CA CYS A 140 1.94 -8.24 7.25
C CYS A 140 1.52 -9.53 7.98
N PHE A 141 1.53 -10.70 7.35
CA PHE A 141 1.14 -11.95 8.04
C PHE A 141 2.09 -12.33 9.18
N ASP A 142 3.37 -11.96 9.05
CA ASP A 142 4.40 -12.25 10.05
C ASP A 142 4.61 -11.10 11.06
N MET A 143 3.77 -10.06 11.01
CA MET A 143 3.89 -8.87 11.87
C MET A 143 2.93 -8.92 13.06
N GLU A 144 3.42 -8.53 14.24
CA GLU A 144 2.62 -8.50 15.48
C GLU A 144 1.32 -7.66 15.37
N GLU A 145 1.38 -6.52 14.66
CA GLU A 145 0.21 -5.67 14.36
C GLU A 145 -0.24 -5.75 12.89
N GLY A 146 0.10 -6.84 12.20
CA GLY A 146 -0.23 -7.05 10.80
C GLY A 146 -1.74 -7.08 10.53
N ASP A 147 -2.50 -7.73 11.40
CA ASP A 147 -3.95 -7.82 11.30
C ASP A 147 -4.63 -6.43 11.34
N ILE A 148 -4.13 -5.51 12.16
CA ILE A 148 -4.64 -4.13 12.23
C ILE A 148 -4.45 -3.43 10.88
N ILE A 149 -3.28 -3.58 10.26
CA ILE A 149 -2.96 -2.99 8.96
C ILE A 149 -3.86 -3.57 7.87
N ILE A 150 -4.07 -4.88 7.87
CA ILE A 150 -4.94 -5.57 6.91
C ILE A 150 -6.38 -5.07 7.09
N ILE A 151 -6.91 -5.04 8.30
CA ILE A 151 -8.26 -4.53 8.57
C ILE A 151 -8.43 -3.08 8.09
N ASP A 152 -7.44 -2.22 8.35
CA ASP A 152 -7.45 -0.83 7.88
C ASP A 152 -7.41 -0.74 6.35
N LEU A 153 -6.70 -1.65 5.67
CA LEU A 153 -6.71 -1.76 4.21
C LEU A 153 -8.10 -2.10 3.68
N PHE A 154 -8.75 -3.13 4.23
CA PHE A 154 -10.11 -3.52 3.84
C PHE A 154 -11.09 -2.36 4.02
N LYS A 155 -11.07 -1.70 5.19
CA LYS A 155 -11.93 -0.54 5.47
C LYS A 155 -11.67 0.61 4.51
N THR A 156 -10.40 0.89 4.22
CA THR A 156 -10.00 1.95 3.29
C THR A 156 -10.52 1.67 1.88
N LEU A 157 -10.31 0.46 1.36
CA LEU A 157 -10.75 0.11 0.00
C LEU A 157 -12.26 0.02 -0.11
N PHE A 158 -12.97 -0.45 0.92
CA PHE A 158 -14.44 -0.38 0.95
C PHE A 158 -14.93 1.07 0.89
N SER A 159 -14.31 1.98 1.65
CA SER A 159 -14.63 3.41 1.57
C SER A 159 -14.38 3.99 0.17
N VAL A 160 -13.26 3.59 -0.46
CA VAL A 160 -12.94 3.99 -1.84
C VAL A 160 -14.02 3.53 -2.82
N ILE A 161 -14.45 2.28 -2.74
CA ILE A 161 -15.43 1.71 -3.68
C ILE A 161 -16.82 2.32 -3.52
N ARG A 162 -17.20 2.79 -2.32
CA ARG A 162 -18.43 3.57 -2.14
C ARG A 162 -18.44 4.85 -3.00
N VAL A 163 -17.29 5.50 -3.11
CA VAL A 163 -17.14 6.77 -3.84
C VAL A 163 -16.83 6.54 -5.33
N CYS A 164 -15.94 5.60 -5.63
CA CYS A 164 -15.46 5.31 -6.99
C CYS A 164 -15.99 3.96 -7.46
N GLN A 165 -17.03 3.99 -8.30
CA GLN A 165 -17.74 2.80 -8.77
C GLN A 165 -17.21 2.29 -10.13
N SER A 166 -15.94 2.55 -10.45
CA SER A 166 -15.32 2.03 -11.68
C SER A 166 -15.15 0.51 -11.60
N SER A 167 -15.70 -0.24 -12.56
CA SER A 167 -15.58 -1.69 -12.61
C SER A 167 -14.11 -2.16 -12.66
N SER A 168 -13.27 -1.47 -13.43
CA SER A 168 -11.84 -1.78 -13.50
C SER A 168 -11.12 -1.58 -12.15
N LEU A 169 -11.54 -0.60 -11.35
CA LEU A 169 -11.00 -0.41 -10.01
C LEU A 169 -11.50 -1.52 -9.06
N GLN A 170 -12.79 -1.87 -9.14
CA GLN A 170 -13.38 -2.94 -8.34
C GLN A 170 -12.66 -4.27 -8.57
N GLU A 171 -12.38 -4.64 -9.82
CA GLU A 171 -11.64 -5.87 -10.16
C GLU A 171 -10.25 -5.89 -9.51
N LYS A 172 -9.52 -4.77 -9.57
CA LYS A 172 -8.20 -4.65 -8.93
C LYS A 172 -8.27 -4.74 -7.41
N VAL A 173 -9.28 -4.11 -6.80
CA VAL A 173 -9.53 -4.20 -5.35
C VAL A 173 -9.89 -5.63 -4.94
N ILE A 174 -10.76 -6.30 -5.70
CA ILE A 174 -11.15 -7.69 -5.46
C ILE A 174 -9.94 -8.60 -5.56
N SER A 175 -9.11 -8.43 -6.59
CA SER A 175 -7.88 -9.22 -6.76
C SER A 175 -6.93 -9.06 -5.58
N LEU A 176 -6.68 -7.82 -5.12
CA LEU A 176 -5.80 -7.56 -3.98
C LEU A 176 -6.35 -8.13 -2.66
N LEU A 177 -7.62 -7.85 -2.35
CA LEU A 177 -8.24 -8.32 -1.10
C LEU A 177 -8.44 -9.83 -1.10
N GLY A 178 -8.79 -10.42 -2.24
CA GLY A 178 -8.92 -11.86 -2.43
C GLY A 178 -7.59 -12.58 -2.24
N PHE A 179 -6.50 -12.05 -2.81
CA PHE A 179 -5.14 -12.56 -2.55
C PHE A 179 -4.83 -12.61 -1.06
N ILE A 180 -5.12 -11.54 -0.31
CA ILE A 180 -4.87 -11.48 1.13
C ILE A 180 -5.67 -12.57 1.87
N ILE A 181 -6.97 -12.73 1.57
CA ILE A 181 -7.80 -13.75 2.22
C ILE A 181 -7.27 -15.16 1.92
N SER A 182 -6.94 -15.45 0.67
CA SER A 182 -6.49 -16.79 0.24
C SER A 182 -5.09 -17.17 0.76
N ASN A 183 -4.25 -16.19 1.08
CA ASN A 183 -2.88 -16.43 1.55
C ASN A 183 -2.72 -16.15 3.06
N SER A 184 -3.75 -15.65 3.73
CA SER A 184 -3.71 -15.44 5.17
C SER A 184 -3.69 -16.79 5.89
N PRO A 185 -2.74 -17.04 6.80
CA PRO A 185 -2.67 -18.30 7.54
C PRO A 185 -3.85 -18.45 8.52
N VAL A 186 -4.33 -17.32 9.07
CA VAL A 186 -5.49 -17.25 9.97
C VAL A 186 -6.27 -15.99 9.61
N ILE A 187 -7.60 -16.08 9.66
CA ILE A 187 -8.50 -14.92 9.50
C ILE A 187 -9.00 -14.53 10.89
N SER A 188 -8.67 -13.33 11.34
CA SER A 188 -9.12 -12.83 12.64
C SER A 188 -10.62 -12.57 12.65
N CYS A 189 -11.26 -12.70 13.82
CA CYS A 189 -12.69 -12.36 13.96
C CYS A 189 -12.96 -10.90 13.56
N LYS A 190 -12.03 -9.98 13.83
CA LYS A 190 -12.17 -8.56 13.46
C LYS A 190 -12.12 -8.35 11.94
N LEU A 191 -11.30 -9.11 11.23
CA LEU A 191 -11.28 -9.10 9.77
C LEU A 191 -12.58 -9.68 9.22
N LEU A 192 -13.06 -10.79 9.79
CA LEU A 192 -14.35 -11.38 9.43
C LEU A 192 -15.52 -10.41 9.68
N ASP A 193 -15.55 -9.74 10.83
CA ASP A 193 -16.55 -8.70 11.14
C ASP A 193 -16.49 -7.56 10.12
N THR A 194 -15.29 -7.16 9.70
CA THR A 194 -15.08 -6.13 8.67
C THR A 194 -15.66 -6.56 7.32
N LEU A 195 -15.52 -7.85 6.97
CA LEU A 195 -16.08 -8.46 5.76
C LEU A 195 -17.61 -8.60 5.83
N LEU A 196 -18.16 -8.98 6.97
CA LEU A 196 -19.59 -9.23 7.17
C LEU A 196 -20.40 -7.95 7.38
N THR A 197 -19.81 -6.91 7.98
CA THR A 197 -20.48 -5.64 8.30
C THR A 197 -21.24 -5.04 7.10
N PRO A 198 -20.66 -4.96 5.88
CA PRO A 198 -21.38 -4.47 4.70
C PRO A 198 -22.61 -5.32 4.35
N LEU A 199 -22.58 -6.63 4.56
CA LEU A 199 -23.68 -7.54 4.23
C LEU A 199 -24.87 -7.37 5.18
N LEU A 200 -24.61 -7.10 6.46
CA LEU A 200 -25.63 -6.97 7.51
C LEU A 200 -26.34 -5.60 7.50
N LYS A 201 -25.67 -4.53 7.04
CA LYS A 201 -26.27 -3.19 7.02
C LYS A 201 -27.29 -3.03 5.90
N THR A 202 -28.56 -2.92 6.23
CA THR A 202 -29.70 -2.93 5.29
C THR A 202 -30.14 -1.56 4.73
N ARG A 203 -29.42 -0.45 4.96
CA ARG A 203 -30.08 0.88 4.92
C ARG A 203 -29.65 1.94 3.88
N LYS A 204 -28.66 1.76 3.00
CA LYS A 204 -28.34 2.76 1.95
C LYS A 204 -27.85 2.14 0.63
N ASP A 205 -28.22 2.74 -0.51
CA ASP A 205 -27.82 2.30 -1.86
C ASP A 205 -26.30 2.30 -2.08
N GLU A 206 -25.56 3.21 -1.43
CA GLU A 206 -24.09 3.28 -1.46
C GLU A 206 -23.43 2.02 -0.88
N ASP A 207 -24.12 1.28 -0.01
CA ASP A 207 -23.62 0.01 0.52
C ASP A 207 -23.87 -1.17 -0.45
N ASN A 208 -24.71 -1.02 -1.49
CA ASN A 208 -24.98 -2.12 -2.43
C ASN A 208 -23.74 -2.48 -3.26
N VAL A 209 -22.97 -1.49 -3.70
CA VAL A 209 -21.72 -1.73 -4.45
C VAL A 209 -20.68 -2.44 -3.59
N VAL A 210 -20.54 -2.04 -2.33
CA VAL A 210 -19.63 -2.74 -1.39
C VAL A 210 -20.14 -4.14 -1.07
N LYS A 211 -21.45 -4.32 -0.89
CA LYS A 211 -22.05 -5.66 -0.70
C LYS A 211 -21.76 -6.57 -1.87
N ASP A 212 -21.89 -6.09 -3.10
CA ASP A 212 -21.66 -6.91 -4.29
C ASP A 212 -20.17 -7.23 -4.46
N LEU A 213 -19.28 -6.29 -4.14
CA LEU A 213 -17.83 -6.55 -4.03
C LEU A 213 -17.53 -7.62 -2.99
N VAL A 214 -18.11 -7.52 -1.79
CA VAL A 214 -17.93 -8.51 -0.72
C VAL A 214 -18.48 -9.87 -1.15
N LYS A 215 -19.67 -9.94 -1.75
CA LYS A 215 -20.20 -11.20 -2.30
C LYS A 215 -19.26 -11.80 -3.33
N CYS A 216 -18.64 -10.98 -4.18
CA CYS A 216 -17.65 -11.45 -5.16
C CYS A 216 -16.41 -12.02 -4.47
N LEU A 217 -15.89 -11.32 -3.45
CA LEU A 217 -14.79 -11.83 -2.62
C LEU A 217 -15.13 -13.19 -2.00
N PHE A 218 -16.27 -13.31 -1.31
CA PHE A 218 -16.70 -14.56 -0.69
C PHE A 218 -16.83 -15.70 -1.70
N LYS A 219 -17.32 -15.43 -2.92
CA LYS A 219 -17.38 -16.44 -3.98
C LYS A 219 -15.99 -16.87 -4.45
N GLN A 220 -15.05 -15.94 -4.59
CA GLN A 220 -13.69 -16.24 -5.04
C GLN A 220 -12.84 -16.94 -3.97
N THR A 221 -13.12 -16.68 -2.69
CA THR A 221 -12.34 -17.18 -1.56
C THR A 221 -13.11 -18.15 -0.68
N ALA A 222 -14.21 -18.71 -1.20
CA ALA A 222 -15.13 -19.59 -0.47
C ALA A 222 -14.41 -20.75 0.23
N CYS A 223 -13.54 -21.46 -0.51
CA CYS A 223 -12.79 -22.60 0.02
C CYS A 223 -11.85 -22.25 1.19
N PHE A 224 -11.44 -20.98 1.31
CA PHE A 224 -10.61 -20.50 2.41
C PHE A 224 -11.45 -19.96 3.58
N LEU A 225 -12.59 -19.35 3.30
CA LEU A 225 -13.46 -18.77 4.33
C LEU A 225 -14.37 -19.80 5.00
N GLU A 226 -14.79 -20.85 4.28
CA GLU A 226 -15.71 -21.88 4.78
C GLU A 226 -15.29 -22.49 6.13
N PRO A 227 -14.03 -22.94 6.34
CA PRO A 227 -13.59 -23.49 7.61
C PRO A 227 -13.70 -22.51 8.79
N HIS A 228 -13.59 -21.20 8.54
CA HIS A 228 -13.67 -20.17 9.57
C HIS A 228 -15.11 -19.79 9.91
N LEU A 229 -16.02 -19.92 8.94
CA LEU A 229 -17.46 -19.66 9.12
C LEU A 229 -18.19 -20.84 9.77
N THR A 230 -17.76 -22.07 9.54
CA THR A 230 -18.36 -23.26 10.18
C THR A 230 -17.82 -23.53 11.58
N ASN A 231 -16.64 -23.04 11.92
CA ASN A 231 -16.05 -23.18 13.26
C ASN A 231 -16.50 -22.09 14.25
N THR A 232 -17.32 -21.13 13.82
CA THR A 232 -18.08 -20.25 14.74
C THR A 232 -19.35 -20.97 15.20
N SER A 233 -19.18 -22.14 15.83
CA SER A 233 -20.24 -22.77 16.61
C SER A 233 -20.49 -21.92 17.86
N ILE A 234 -21.69 -21.35 17.90
CA ILE A 234 -22.32 -20.72 19.07
C ILE A 234 -22.37 -21.71 20.24
#